data_AF-A0A366ENX5-F1
#
_entry.id   AF-A0A366ENX5-F1
#
_cell.length_a   1.000
_cell.length_b   1.000
_cell.length_c   1.000
_cell.angle_alpha   90.00
_cell.angle_beta   90.00
_cell.angle_gamma   90.00
#
_symmetry.space_group_name_H-M   'P 1'
#
loop_
_entity.id
_entity.type
_entity.pdbx_description
1 polymer ?
#
loop_
_entity_poly.entity_id
_entity_poly.type
_entity_poly.pdbx_seq_one_letter_code
_entity_poly.pdbx_strand_id
1 'polypeptide(L)'
;MENTFVYSKDNANLGDTVQFKRKKHVINGVVTTLRENTVIVKMDQDVAKKLDLPDDQTVVSHKNYVVIERAEIGTQPVFVYDGWNSALKA
;
A
#
# COMPACT_ATOMS: atom_id res chain seq x y z
N MET A 1 15.36 -13.55 10.68
CA MET A 1 14.92 -12.16 10.91
C MET A 1 13.46 -12.12 10.52
N GLU A 2 12.58 -11.98 11.49
CA GLU A 2 11.14 -11.84 11.22
C GLU A 2 10.91 -10.46 10.64
N ASN A 3 10.59 -10.38 9.34
CA ASN A 3 10.13 -9.13 8.75
C ASN A 3 8.72 -8.88 9.25
N THR A 4 8.60 -8.20 10.39
CA THR A 4 7.32 -7.69 10.88
C THR A 4 6.84 -6.63 9.89
N PHE A 5 5.89 -6.98 9.04
CA PHE A 5 5.24 -6.04 8.14
C PHE A 5 4.39 -5.10 8.99
N VAL A 6 4.91 -3.89 9.25
CA VAL A 6 4.20 -2.89 10.04
C VAL A 6 3.14 -2.24 9.15
N TYR A 7 1.87 -2.43 9.53
CA TYR A 7 0.77 -1.68 8.93
C TYR A 7 0.97 -0.18 9.16
N SER A 8 1.00 0.58 8.06
CA SER A 8 1.09 2.03 8.13
C SER A 8 -0.26 2.65 7.80
N LYS A 9 -0.68 3.62 8.61
CA LYS A 9 -1.84 4.47 8.30
C LYS A 9 -1.54 5.40 7.12
N ASP A 10 -0.31 5.91 7.07
CA ASP A 10 0.10 6.96 6.14
C ASP A 10 0.68 6.38 4.84
N ASN A 11 1.28 5.19 4.88
CA ASN A 11 1.83 4.49 3.73
C ASN A 11 0.92 3.35 3.25
N ALA A 12 1.14 2.89 2.02
CA ALA A 12 0.52 1.70 1.48
C ALA A 12 0.99 0.43 2.19
N ASN A 13 0.08 -0.53 2.30
CA ASN A 13 0.31 -1.86 2.82
C ASN A 13 0.34 -2.89 1.68
N LEU A 14 0.69 -4.13 1.98
CA LEU A 14 0.65 -5.23 1.00
C LEU A 14 -0.77 -5.42 0.48
N GLY A 15 -0.89 -5.56 -0.84
CA GLY A 15 -2.16 -5.70 -1.54
C GLY A 15 -2.89 -4.38 -1.84
N ASP A 16 -2.48 -3.26 -1.26
CA ASP A 16 -3.09 -1.96 -1.57
C ASP A 16 -2.87 -1.59 -3.03
N THR A 17 -3.88 -0.97 -3.65
CA THR A 17 -3.73 -0.35 -4.96
C THR A 17 -3.27 1.08 -4.78
N VAL A 18 -2.10 1.40 -5.36
CA VAL A 18 -1.52 2.74 -5.35
C VAL A 18 -1.50 3.33 -6.76
N GLN A 19 -1.69 4.64 -6.84
CA GLN A 19 -1.55 5.41 -8.05
C GLN A 19 -0.31 6.28 -7.98
N PHE A 20 0.51 6.25 -9.03
CA PHE A 20 1.74 7.04 -9.11
C PHE A 20 1.95 7.58 -10.52
N LYS A 21 2.77 8.62 -10.63
CA LYS A 21 3.17 9.21 -11.91
C LYS A 21 4.53 8.67 -12.32
N ARG A 22 4.63 8.18 -13.55
CA ARG A 22 5.92 7.83 -14.16
C ARG A 22 5.94 8.31 -15.60
N LYS A 23 7.02 9.00 -15.98
CA LYS A 23 7.10 9.72 -17.27
C LYS A 23 5.90 10.68 -17.41
N LYS A 24 5.03 10.46 -18.40
CA LYS A 24 3.80 11.24 -18.65
C LYS A 24 2.52 10.46 -18.37
N HIS A 25 2.62 9.30 -17.71
CA HIS A 25 1.50 8.42 -17.44
C HIS A 25 1.18 8.37 -15.95
N VAL A 26 -0.11 8.37 -15.66
CA VAL A 26 -0.65 8.01 -14.35
C VAL A 26 -0.93 6.51 -14.39
N ILE A 27 -0.35 5.79 -13.44
CA ILE A 27 -0.33 4.32 -13.43
C ILE A 27 -0.87 3.85 -12.10
N ASN A 28 -1.65 2.78 -12.13
CA ASN A 28 -2.08 2.07 -10.94
C ASN A 28 -1.28 0.78 -10.82
N GLY A 29 -0.96 0.39 -9.59
CA GLY A 29 -0.29 -0.87 -9.31
C GLY A 29 -0.62 -1.38 -7.91
N VAL A 30 -0.59 -2.69 -7.75
CA VAL A 30 -0.84 -3.39 -6.49
C VAL A 30 0.49 -3.59 -5.76
N VAL A 31 0.54 -3.20 -4.50
CA VAL A 31 1.76 -3.35 -3.69
C VAL A 31 2.02 -4.83 -3.39
N THR A 32 3.17 -5.33 -3.83
CA THR A 32 3.59 -6.73 -3.62
C THR A 32 4.70 -6.85 -2.58
N THR A 33 5.51 -5.81 -2.39
CA THR A 33 6.59 -5.79 -1.39
C THR A 33 6.68 -4.43 -0.73
N LEU A 34 6.86 -4.42 0.58
CA LEU A 34 7.17 -3.22 1.35
C LEU A 34 8.67 -3.17 1.67
N ARG A 35 9.25 -1.97 1.58
CA ARG A 35 10.60 -1.65 2.07
C ARG A 35 10.51 -0.36 2.89
N GLU A 36 11.57 -0.02 3.61
CA GLU A 36 11.59 1.13 4.52
C GLU A 36 11.19 2.47 3.88
N ASN A 37 11.68 2.74 2.67
CA ASN A 37 11.47 4.02 1.98
C ASN A 37 10.70 3.89 0.65
N THR A 38 10.39 2.66 0.26
CA THR A 38 9.85 2.34 -1.07
C THR A 38 8.91 1.15 -1.00
N VAL A 39 8.02 1.07 -1.98
CA VAL A 39 7.18 -0.09 -2.23
C VAL A 39 7.50 -0.65 -3.60
N ILE A 40 7.40 -1.98 -3.73
CA ILE A 40 7.37 -2.62 -5.05
C ILE A 40 5.91 -2.85 -5.38
N VAL A 41 5.53 -2.37 -6.55
CA VAL A 41 4.17 -2.50 -7.08
C VAL A 41 4.21 -3.31 -8.35
N LYS A 42 3.20 -4.16 -8.51
CA LYS A 42 2.93 -4.91 -9.73
C LYS A 42 1.84 -4.19 -10.52
N MET A 43 2.05 -4.03 -11.82
CA MET A 43 1.09 -3.44 -12.75
C MET A 43 0.77 -4.42 -13.86
N ASP A 44 -0.22 -4.09 -14.69
CA ASP A 44 -0.51 -4.91 -15.87
C ASP A 44 0.67 -4.91 -16.84
N GLN A 45 0.96 -6.08 -17.41
CA GLN A 45 2.08 -6.26 -18.34
C GLN A 45 1.96 -5.34 -19.58
N ASP A 46 0.73 -5.04 -20.02
CA ASP A 46 0.49 -4.11 -21.13
C ASP A 46 0.84 -2.66 -20.76
N VAL A 47 0.64 -2.28 -19.50
CA VAL A 47 1.06 -0.98 -18.98
C VAL A 47 2.58 -0.93 -18.88
N ALA A 48 3.22 -1.99 -18.39
CA ALA A 48 4.68 -2.10 -18.35
C ALA A 48 5.32 -1.97 -19.74
N LYS A 49 4.76 -2.64 -20.76
CA LYS A 49 5.19 -2.51 -22.17
C LYS A 49 5.04 -1.10 -22.69
N LYS A 50 3.90 -0.43 -22.44
CA LYS A 50 3.69 0.99 -22.83
C LYS A 50 4.70 1.93 -22.18
N LEU A 51 5.20 1.58 -21.01
CA LEU A 51 6.19 2.34 -20.26
C LEU A 51 7.62 1.98 -20.59
N ASP A 52 7.84 1.01 -21.49
CA ASP A 52 9.15 0.48 -21.86
C ASP A 52 9.90 -0.03 -20.62
N LEU A 53 9.19 -0.81 -19.79
CA LEU A 53 9.76 -1.45 -18.61
C LEU A 53 10.11 -2.90 -18.91
N PRO A 54 11.23 -3.40 -18.35
CA PRO A 54 11.67 -4.78 -18.56
C PRO A 54 10.75 -5.81 -17.87
N ASP A 55 10.00 -5.39 -16.86
CA ASP A 55 9.15 -6.25 -16.05
C ASP A 55 7.85 -5.54 -15.63
N ASP A 56 6.88 -6.33 -15.17
CA ASP A 56 5.58 -5.87 -14.67
C ASP A 56 5.65 -5.27 -13.25
N GLN A 57 6.86 -5.15 -12.69
CA GLN A 57 7.11 -4.59 -11.38
C GLN A 57 7.88 -3.28 -11.43
N THR A 58 7.59 -2.40 -10.48
CA THR A 58 8.38 -1.19 -10.30
C THR A 58 8.49 -0.79 -8.84
N VAL A 59 9.61 -0.12 -8.53
CA VAL A 59 9.87 0.48 -7.23
C VAL A 59 9.35 1.91 -7.22
N VAL A 60 8.52 2.25 -6.23
CA VAL A 60 7.96 3.59 -6.03
C VAL A 60 8.27 4.05 -4.61
N SER A 61 8.71 5.30 -4.45
CA SER A 61 8.91 5.88 -3.11
C SER A 61 7.57 6.19 -2.45
N HIS A 62 7.51 6.06 -1.12
CA HIS A 62 6.35 6.48 -0.30
C HIS A 62 5.91 7.94 -0.57
N LYS A 63 6.81 8.80 -1.05
CA LYS A 63 6.50 10.20 -1.37
C LYS A 63 5.84 10.41 -2.74
N ASN A 64 5.85 9.40 -3.61
CA ASN A 64 5.54 9.54 -5.04
C ASN A 64 4.29 8.76 -5.48
N TYR A 65 3.47 8.29 -4.54
CA TYR A 65 2.20 7.65 -4.84
C TYR A 65 1.10 8.13 -3.90
N VAL A 66 -0.14 7.83 -4.28
CA VAL A 66 -1.32 7.95 -3.41
C VAL A 66 -1.99 6.59 -3.33
N VAL A 67 -2.49 6.22 -2.16
CA VAL A 67 -3.27 4.98 -2.00
C VAL A 67 -4.70 5.26 -2.47
N ILE A 68 -5.17 4.54 -3.48
CA ILE A 68 -6.51 4.72 -4.05
C ILE A 68 -7.49 3.64 -3.60
N GLU A 69 -6.97 2.48 -3.21
CA GLU A 69 -7.76 1.36 -2.68
C GLU A 69 -6.90 0.65 -1.62
N ARG A 70 -7.48 0.43 -0.45
CA ARG A 70 -6.85 -0.40 0.58
C ARG A 70 -7.27 -1.84 0.31
N ALA A 71 -6.33 -2.78 0.37
CA ALA A 71 -6.68 -4.19 0.38
C ALA A 71 -7.69 -4.41 1.50
N GLU A 72 -8.80 -5.08 1.18
CA GLU A 72 -9.76 -5.51 2.19
C GLU A 72 -9.11 -6.58 3.07
N ILE A 73 -8.33 -6.13 4.04
CA ILE A 73 -8.02 -6.94 5.21
C ILE A 73 -9.31 -6.86 6.03
N GLY A 74 -10.10 -7.94 5.99
CA GLY A 74 -11.42 -8.07 6.62
C GLY A 74 -11.48 -7.85 8.15
N THR A 75 -10.50 -7.20 8.73
CA THR A 75 -10.48 -6.70 10.10
C THR A 75 -9.62 -5.44 10.12
N GLN A 76 -10.27 -4.28 10.09
CA GLN A 76 -9.66 -3.08 10.64
C GLN A 76 -9.17 -3.42 12.06
N PRO A 77 -7.95 -3.03 12.48
CA PRO A 77 -7.58 -3.17 13.88
C PRO A 77 -8.54 -2.31 14.70
N VAL A 78 -9.41 -2.95 15.47
CA VAL A 78 -10.15 -2.29 16.53
C VAL A 78 -9.12 -1.85 17.55
N PHE A 79 -8.80 -0.56 17.58
CA PHE A 79 -8.06 0.03 18.69
C PHE A 79 -8.99 0.01 19.92
N VAL A 80 -8.97 -1.10 20.66
CA VAL A 80 -9.59 -1.15 21.99
C VAL A 80 -8.70 -0.34 22.91
N TYR A 81 -9.11 0.90 23.21
CA TYR A 81 -8.58 1.61 24.36
C TYR A 81 -9.23 1.00 25.62
N ASP A 82 -8.43 0.39 26.48
CA ASP A 82 -8.88 -0.16 27.78
C ASP A 82 -9.53 0.88 28.71
N GLY A 83 -9.55 2.16 28.34
CA GLY A 83 -10.03 3.28 29.15
C GLY A 83 -11.46 3.75 28.93
N TRP A 84 -12.26 3.18 28.01
CA TRP A 84 -13.61 3.71 27.68
C TRP A 84 -14.81 2.79 28.00
N ASN A 85 -14.66 1.82 28.91
CA ASN A 85 -15.76 0.95 29.35
C ASN A 85 -16.17 1.07 30.83
N SER A 86 -15.92 2.23 31.46
CA SER A 86 -16.36 2.49 32.84
C SER A 86 -17.51 3.50 33.00
N ALA A 87 -18.17 3.92 31.92
CA ALA A 87 -19.27 4.90 32.02
C ALA A 87 -20.66 4.39 31.57
N LEU A 88 -20.79 3.11 31.18
CA LEU A 88 -22.09 2.53 30.77
C LEU A 88 -22.46 1.25 31.52
N LYS A 89 -22.04 1.15 32.78
CA LYS A 89 -22.71 0.27 33.76
C LYS A 89 -23.23 1.14 34.89
N ALA A 90 -24.36 1.79 34.62
CA ALA A 90 -25.31 2.17 35.66
C ALA A 90 -26.08 0.90 36.08
#